data_AF-A0A937MV11-F1
#
_entry.id   AF-A0A937MV11-F1
#
_cell.length_a   1.000
_cell.length_b   1.000
_cell.length_c   1.000
_cell.angle_alpha   90.00
_cell.angle_beta   90.00
_cell.angle_gamma   90.00
#
_symmetry.space_group_name_H-M   'P 1'
#
loop_
_entity.id
_entity.type
_entity.pdbx_description
1 polymer ?
#
loop_
_entity_poly.entity_id
_entity_poly.type
_entity_poly.pdbx_seq_one_letter_code
_entity_poly.pdbx_strand_id
1 'polypeptide(L)'
;MRIVLLTLMVLLIQPIPSFAKCEQADICKMIKKMDHFSILNACPGAGPMLKECRQVSESVLEELAKPSFIDNGDDTVTDTVNKLRWIKKGVTNKLKLKDAMAFAEAETFAGSSDWRLPTLSELKTLINSERTINAGGKKAWINPIFDDGLGHYYWTTTTCDQLSVIEDRYQKKICQQGAGAAWLVHFNINAIFWFNTTEERPHSWLVQNVE
;
A
#
# COMPACT_ATOMS: atom_id res chain seq x y z
N MET A 1 24.74 -57.43 58.10
CA MET A 1 25.29 -56.20 57.49
C MET A 1 24.39 -55.79 56.34
N ARG A 2 23.67 -54.66 56.43
CA ARG A 2 22.85 -54.09 55.35
C ARG A 2 23.54 -52.82 54.87
N ILE A 3 23.91 -52.78 53.59
CA ILE A 3 24.55 -51.61 52.95
C ILE A 3 23.44 -50.84 52.22
N VAL A 4 23.20 -49.60 52.63
CA VAL A 4 22.24 -48.68 52.00
C VAL A 4 23.00 -47.89 50.94
N LEU A 5 22.70 -48.09 49.66
CA LEU A 5 23.18 -47.23 48.58
C LEU A 5 22.31 -45.96 48.52
N LEU A 6 22.88 -44.83 48.93
CA LEU A 6 22.33 -43.50 48.71
C LEU A 6 22.68 -43.03 47.30
N THR A 7 21.73 -43.11 46.37
CA THR A 7 21.85 -42.52 45.02
C THR A 7 21.71 -41.00 45.11
N LEU A 8 22.81 -40.30 44.87
CA LEU A 8 22.88 -38.83 44.79
C LEU A 8 22.21 -38.36 43.49
N MET A 9 20.96 -37.87 43.56
CA MET A 9 20.33 -37.16 42.45
C MET A 9 20.95 -35.77 42.33
N VAL A 10 21.78 -35.58 41.30
CA VAL A 10 22.28 -34.26 40.90
C VAL A 10 21.20 -33.60 40.04
N LEU A 11 20.44 -32.67 40.63
CA LEU A 11 19.52 -31.78 39.92
C LEU A 11 20.33 -30.76 39.11
N LEU A 12 20.44 -30.97 37.81
CA LEU A 12 20.93 -29.96 36.86
C LEU A 12 19.91 -28.82 36.75
N ILE A 13 20.13 -27.74 37.49
CA ILE A 13 19.40 -26.47 37.31
C ILE A 13 19.95 -25.82 36.03
N GLN A 14 19.27 -26.02 34.90
CA GLN A 14 19.51 -25.24 33.69
C GLN A 14 18.97 -23.82 33.92
N PRO A 15 19.72 -22.75 33.62
CA PRO A 15 19.21 -21.39 33.72
C PRO A 15 18.13 -21.19 32.65
N ILE A 16 16.87 -21.06 33.06
CA ILE A 16 15.80 -20.60 32.17
C ILE A 16 16.13 -19.14 31.85
N PRO A 17 16.34 -18.76 30.57
CA PRO A 17 16.54 -17.36 30.25
C PRO A 17 15.28 -16.59 30.65
N SER A 18 15.45 -15.61 31.54
CA SER A 18 14.42 -14.70 32.01
C SER A 18 14.06 -13.70 30.91
N PHE A 19 13.51 -14.16 29.80
CA PHE A 19 12.76 -13.28 28.92
C PHE A 19 11.44 -13.00 29.62
N ALA A 20 11.19 -11.74 29.96
CA ALA A 20 9.85 -11.31 30.37
C ALA A 20 8.89 -11.80 29.28
N LYS A 21 7.97 -12.69 29.66
CA LYS A 21 6.99 -13.22 28.71
C LYS A 21 6.17 -12.05 28.20
N CYS A 22 6.41 -11.63 26.96
CA CYS A 22 5.59 -10.59 26.35
C CYS A 22 4.18 -11.16 26.14
N GLU A 23 3.18 -10.53 26.75
CA GLU A 23 1.79 -10.93 26.59
C GLU A 23 1.15 -10.29 25.36
N GLN A 24 0.10 -10.91 24.84
CA GLN A 24 -0.59 -10.46 23.63
C GLN A 24 -1.03 -9.01 23.76
N ALA A 25 -1.63 -8.62 24.89
CA ALA A 25 -2.10 -7.26 25.13
C ALA A 25 -0.98 -6.21 25.05
N ASP A 26 0.24 -6.57 25.46
CA ASP A 26 1.40 -5.69 25.40
C ASP A 26 1.94 -5.59 23.98
N ILE A 27 2.01 -6.71 23.26
CA ILE A 27 2.33 -6.73 21.82
C ILE A 27 1.33 -5.86 21.03
N CYS A 28 0.04 -5.95 21.35
CA CYS A 28 -1.02 -5.15 20.75
C CYS A 28 -0.90 -3.65 21.06
N LYS A 29 -0.26 -3.26 22.17
CA LYS A 29 0.05 -1.85 22.48
C LYS A 29 1.33 -1.40 21.78
N MET A 30 2.34 -2.27 21.71
CA MET A 30 3.63 -2.00 21.06
C MET A 30 3.46 -1.76 19.56
N ILE A 31 2.55 -2.50 18.90
CA ILE A 31 2.27 -2.34 17.47
C ILE A 31 1.77 -0.94 17.07
N LYS A 32 1.22 -0.18 18.02
CA LYS A 32 0.78 1.21 17.78
C LYS A 32 1.93 2.22 17.81
N LYS A 33 3.13 1.81 18.21
CA LYS A 33 4.26 2.71 18.52
C LYS A 33 5.58 2.26 17.89
N MET A 34 5.67 1.02 17.41
CA MET A 34 6.90 0.39 16.96
C MET A 34 6.63 -0.46 15.72
N ASP A 35 7.61 -0.57 14.83
CA ASP A 35 7.53 -1.43 13.66
C ASP A 35 7.65 -2.93 14.02
N HIS A 36 7.30 -3.79 13.07
CA HIS A 36 7.27 -5.24 13.24
C HIS A 36 8.59 -5.83 13.74
N PHE A 37 9.72 -5.39 13.18
CA PHE A 37 11.04 -5.93 13.53
C PHE A 37 11.51 -5.43 14.89
N SER A 38 11.24 -4.17 15.22
CA SER A 38 11.49 -3.61 16.55
C SER A 38 10.74 -4.38 17.65
N ILE A 39 9.51 -4.83 17.37
CA ILE A 39 8.73 -5.65 18.31
C ILE A 39 9.30 -7.07 18.43
N LEU A 40 9.75 -7.68 17.34
CA LEU A 40 10.37 -9.00 17.39
C LEU A 40 11.73 -9.00 18.10
N ASN A 41 12.47 -7.90 18.01
CA ASN A 41 13.71 -7.71 18.77
C ASN A 41 13.43 -7.53 20.27
N ALA A 42 12.40 -6.77 20.63
CA ALA A 42 11.98 -6.57 22.02
C ALA A 42 11.34 -7.84 22.63
N CYS A 43 10.62 -8.61 21.80
CA CYS A 43 9.88 -9.81 22.18
C CYS A 43 10.15 -10.96 21.20
N PRO A 44 11.27 -11.68 21.38
CA PRO A 44 11.62 -12.84 20.56
C PRO A 44 10.59 -13.96 20.76
N GLY A 45 9.67 -14.11 19.81
CA GLY A 45 8.53 -15.05 19.91
C GLY A 45 7.16 -14.40 19.72
N ALA A 46 7.08 -13.07 19.60
CA ALA A 46 5.82 -12.36 19.38
C ALA A 46 5.19 -12.59 18.00
N GLY A 47 5.82 -13.33 17.09
CA GLY A 47 5.35 -13.56 15.72
C GLY A 47 3.88 -13.98 15.59
N PRO A 48 3.43 -15.04 16.27
CA PRO A 48 2.02 -15.46 16.26
C PRO A 48 1.08 -14.39 16.86
N MET A 49 1.48 -13.76 17.96
CA MET A 49 0.68 -12.75 18.66
C MET A 49 0.54 -11.46 17.86
N LEU A 50 1.58 -11.09 17.10
CA LEU A 50 1.56 -9.96 16.17
C LEU A 50 0.47 -10.13 15.12
N LYS A 51 0.21 -11.35 14.63
CA LYS A 51 -0.88 -11.62 13.69
C LYS A 51 -2.25 -11.32 14.30
N GLU A 52 -2.47 -11.75 15.53
CA GLU A 52 -3.74 -11.57 16.26
C GLU A 52 -3.95 -10.10 16.68
N CYS A 53 -2.89 -9.46 17.16
CA CYS A 53 -2.90 -8.08 17.63
C CYS A 53 -3.08 -7.03 16.56
N ARG A 54 -2.59 -7.33 15.35
CA ARG A 54 -2.69 -6.37 14.25
C ARG A 54 -4.14 -6.19 13.81
N GLN A 55 -5.08 -7.04 14.25
CA GLN A 55 -6.47 -7.08 13.76
C GLN A 55 -6.52 -6.99 12.23
N VAL A 56 -5.48 -7.52 11.58
CA VAL A 56 -5.38 -7.51 10.13
C VAL A 56 -6.22 -8.69 9.71
N SER A 57 -7.48 -8.39 9.35
CA SER A 57 -8.00 -8.99 8.12
C SER A 57 -6.83 -8.94 7.16
N GLU A 58 -6.32 -10.07 6.65
CA GLU A 58 -5.46 -10.05 5.47
C GLU A 58 -5.96 -8.91 4.61
N SER A 59 -5.21 -7.81 4.47
CA SER A 59 -5.85 -6.55 4.06
C SER A 59 -6.24 -6.72 2.61
N VAL A 60 -7.45 -7.21 2.40
CA VAL A 60 -8.03 -7.41 1.10
C VAL A 60 -8.23 -6.00 0.61
N LEU A 61 -7.43 -5.62 -0.38
CA LEU A 61 -7.60 -4.37 -1.08
C LEU A 61 -9.08 -4.24 -1.44
N GLU A 62 -9.69 -3.14 -1.04
CA GLU A 62 -11.08 -2.87 -1.40
C GLU A 62 -11.19 -2.80 -2.93
N GLU A 63 -11.96 -3.71 -3.52
CA GLU A 63 -12.22 -3.69 -4.97
C GLU A 63 -13.42 -2.78 -5.23
N LEU A 64 -13.16 -1.63 -5.84
CA LEU A 64 -14.20 -0.70 -6.24
C LEU A 64 -15.01 -1.26 -7.41
N ALA A 65 -16.25 -0.76 -7.55
CA ALA A 65 -17.12 -1.15 -8.64
C ALA A 65 -16.53 -0.73 -9.99
N LYS A 66 -16.89 -1.46 -11.05
CA LYS A 66 -16.43 -1.15 -12.41
C LYS A 66 -16.85 0.29 -12.77
N PRO A 67 -15.89 1.15 -13.14
CA PRO A 67 -16.17 2.56 -13.36
C PRO A 67 -16.99 2.80 -14.64
N SER A 68 -17.69 3.93 -14.68
CA SER A 68 -18.33 4.44 -15.90
C SER A 68 -17.88 5.88 -16.13
N PHE A 69 -16.99 6.03 -17.10
CA PHE A 69 -16.29 7.28 -17.38
C PHE A 69 -17.03 8.16 -18.39
N ILE A 70 -17.17 9.43 -18.05
CA ILE A 70 -17.71 10.49 -18.91
C ILE A 70 -16.64 11.58 -19.07
N ASP A 71 -16.31 11.92 -20.31
CA ASP A 71 -15.46 13.08 -20.60
C ASP A 71 -16.25 14.37 -20.34
N ASN A 72 -15.72 15.26 -19.51
CA ASN A 72 -16.39 16.52 -19.21
C ASN A 72 -16.07 17.63 -20.24
N GLY A 73 -15.13 17.40 -21.16
CA GLY A 73 -14.73 18.38 -22.18
C GLY A 73 -13.83 19.51 -21.67
N ASP A 74 -13.35 19.41 -20.43
CA ASP A 74 -12.51 20.40 -19.75
C ASP A 74 -11.20 19.77 -19.22
N ASP A 75 -10.71 18.74 -19.90
CA ASP A 75 -9.56 17.92 -19.51
C ASP A 75 -9.74 17.15 -18.19
N THR A 76 -10.99 16.95 -17.75
CA THR A 76 -11.34 16.02 -16.67
C THR A 76 -12.29 14.92 -17.14
N VAL A 77 -12.30 13.81 -16.39
CA VAL A 77 -13.15 12.65 -16.64
C VAL A 77 -13.86 12.26 -15.35
N THR A 78 -15.17 12.11 -15.39
CA THR A 78 -15.99 11.71 -14.24
C THR A 78 -16.27 10.21 -14.27
N ASP A 79 -15.94 9.51 -13.19
CA ASP A 79 -16.47 8.19 -12.88
C ASP A 79 -17.79 8.31 -12.10
N THR A 80 -18.89 8.05 -12.81
CA THR A 80 -20.25 8.20 -12.26
C THR A 80 -20.62 7.14 -11.23
N VAL A 81 -19.91 6.01 -11.21
CA VAL A 81 -20.17 4.86 -10.33
C VAL A 81 -19.50 5.08 -8.98
N ASN A 82 -18.19 5.36 -8.98
CA ASN A 82 -17.42 5.52 -7.74
C ASN A 82 -17.43 6.96 -7.21
N LYS A 83 -18.12 7.89 -7.87
CA LYS A 83 -18.21 9.31 -7.47
C LYS A 83 -16.84 9.98 -7.40
N LEU A 84 -16.04 9.74 -8.44
CA LEU A 84 -14.70 10.30 -8.58
C LEU A 84 -14.60 11.13 -9.85
N ARG A 85 -13.82 12.20 -9.82
CA ARG A 85 -13.44 12.98 -10.99
C ARG A 85 -11.93 13.03 -11.10
N TRP A 86 -11.44 12.72 -12.28
CA TRP A 86 -10.04 12.51 -12.59
C TRP A 86 -9.54 13.60 -13.52
N ILE A 87 -8.29 14.01 -13.37
CA ILE A 87 -7.60 14.67 -14.48
C ILE A 87 -7.44 13.67 -15.63
N LYS A 88 -7.66 14.12 -16.86
CA LYS A 88 -7.63 13.23 -18.04
C LYS A 88 -6.21 12.77 -18.39
N LYS A 89 -5.21 13.59 -18.10
CA LYS A 89 -3.80 13.31 -18.34
C LYS A 89 -3.02 13.26 -17.05
N GLY A 90 -2.27 12.18 -16.82
CA GLY A 90 -1.42 12.04 -15.63
C GLY A 90 -0.35 13.14 -15.56
N VAL A 91 -0.02 13.58 -14.34
CA VAL A 91 0.98 14.65 -14.12
C VAL A 91 2.39 14.09 -14.18
N THR A 92 3.19 14.65 -15.08
CA THR A 92 4.55 14.17 -15.37
C THR A 92 5.63 14.75 -14.47
N ASN A 93 5.26 15.43 -13.38
CA ASN A 93 6.23 15.85 -12.38
C ASN A 93 6.83 14.61 -11.68
N LYS A 94 8.09 14.71 -11.26
CA LYS A 94 8.82 13.64 -10.58
C LYS A 94 9.05 14.04 -9.14
N LEU A 95 8.11 13.66 -8.28
CA LEU A 95 8.05 14.12 -6.89
C LEU A 95 8.10 12.94 -5.93
N LYS A 96 8.69 13.16 -4.75
CA LYS A 96 8.56 12.23 -3.63
C LYS A 96 7.11 12.22 -3.16
N LEU A 97 6.67 11.15 -2.50
CA LEU A 97 5.25 10.99 -2.15
C LEU A 97 4.69 12.20 -1.40
N LYS A 98 5.40 12.69 -0.38
CA LYS A 98 4.99 13.85 0.41
C LYS A 98 4.83 15.12 -0.45
N ASP A 99 5.76 15.36 -1.36
CA ASP A 99 5.74 16.54 -2.23
C ASP A 99 4.66 16.40 -3.29
N ALA A 100 4.39 15.20 -3.77
CA ALA A 100 3.30 14.89 -4.70
C ALA A 100 1.91 15.11 -4.08
N MET A 101 1.75 14.72 -2.81
CA MET A 101 0.52 14.99 -2.04
C MET A 101 0.32 16.51 -1.86
N ALA A 102 1.35 17.21 -1.41
CA ALA A 102 1.29 18.66 -1.23
C ALA A 102 1.04 19.41 -2.56
N PHE A 103 1.63 18.92 -3.66
CA PHE A 103 1.36 19.43 -5.00
C PHE A 103 -0.12 19.26 -5.38
N ALA A 104 -0.68 18.06 -5.15
CA ALA A 104 -2.08 17.79 -5.48
C ALA A 104 -3.03 18.69 -4.67
N GLU A 105 -2.80 18.82 -3.37
CA GLU A 105 -3.62 19.66 -2.48
C GLU A 105 -3.60 21.15 -2.85
N ALA A 106 -2.49 21.63 -3.42
CA ALA A 106 -2.33 23.01 -3.85
C ALA A 106 -2.83 23.28 -5.28
N GLU A 107 -3.13 22.23 -6.06
CA GLU A 107 -3.49 22.36 -7.46
C GLU A 107 -4.92 22.90 -7.61
N THR A 108 -5.10 23.84 -8.53
CA THR A 108 -6.43 24.29 -8.97
C THR A 108 -6.53 24.05 -10.47
N PHE A 109 -7.41 23.13 -10.86
CA PHE A 109 -7.53 22.65 -12.24
C PHE A 109 -9.00 22.51 -12.64
N ALA A 110 -9.32 22.85 -13.89
CA ALA A 110 -10.68 22.82 -14.45
C ALA A 110 -11.73 23.51 -13.56
N GLY A 111 -11.35 24.63 -12.94
CA GLY A 111 -12.22 25.44 -12.07
C GLY A 111 -12.52 24.82 -10.69
N SER A 112 -11.84 23.74 -10.30
CA SER A 112 -11.98 23.09 -8.99
C SER A 112 -10.66 23.05 -8.22
N SER A 113 -10.77 23.23 -6.90
CA SER A 113 -9.77 22.88 -5.91
C SER A 113 -9.99 21.44 -5.40
N ASP A 114 -9.28 21.02 -4.37
CA ASP A 114 -9.51 19.73 -3.66
C ASP A 114 -9.06 18.47 -4.42
N TRP A 115 -8.07 18.65 -5.30
CA TRP A 115 -7.36 17.53 -5.90
C TRP A 115 -6.48 16.83 -4.86
N ARG A 116 -6.40 15.51 -4.98
CA ARG A 116 -5.54 14.66 -4.14
C ARG A 116 -4.92 13.54 -4.97
N LEU A 117 -3.93 12.87 -4.40
CA LEU A 117 -3.49 11.59 -4.92
C LEU A 117 -4.56 10.51 -4.67
N PRO A 118 -4.72 9.55 -5.59
CA PRO A 118 -5.65 8.44 -5.43
C PRO A 118 -5.10 7.39 -4.47
N THR A 119 -5.99 6.61 -3.88
CA THR A 119 -5.66 5.32 -3.28
C THR A 119 -5.37 4.28 -4.36
N LEU A 120 -4.79 3.14 -3.98
CA LEU A 120 -4.54 2.04 -4.91
C LEU A 120 -5.82 1.46 -5.48
N SER A 121 -6.87 1.34 -4.65
CA SER A 121 -8.20 0.88 -5.08
C SER A 121 -8.78 1.78 -6.18
N GLU A 122 -8.69 3.11 -5.99
CA GLU A 122 -9.16 4.09 -6.97
C GLU A 122 -8.34 4.05 -8.25
N LEU A 123 -7.01 4.12 -8.17
CA LEU A 123 -6.17 4.21 -9.37
C LEU A 123 -6.26 2.95 -10.24
N LYS A 124 -6.46 1.77 -9.63
CA LYS A 124 -6.69 0.52 -10.36
C LYS A 124 -7.95 0.56 -11.22
N THR A 125 -8.97 1.34 -10.87
CA THR A 125 -10.19 1.45 -11.69
C THR A 125 -9.90 1.99 -13.10
N LEU A 126 -8.82 2.77 -13.27
CA LEU A 126 -8.42 3.28 -14.58
C LEU A 126 -7.86 2.18 -15.50
N ILE A 127 -7.49 1.01 -14.95
CA ILE A 127 -6.92 -0.10 -15.72
C ILE A 127 -8.00 -0.69 -16.63
N ASN A 128 -7.68 -0.79 -17.92
CA ASN A 128 -8.52 -1.44 -18.91
C ASN A 128 -8.21 -2.94 -19.01
N SER A 129 -9.23 -3.74 -19.34
CA SER A 129 -9.09 -5.19 -19.52
C SER A 129 -8.21 -5.56 -20.71
N GLU A 130 -8.08 -4.66 -21.68
CA GLU A 130 -7.30 -4.85 -22.90
C GLU A 130 -6.26 -3.75 -23.07
N ARG A 131 -5.10 -4.11 -23.65
CA ARG A 131 -4.07 -3.15 -24.01
C ARG A 131 -4.47 -2.45 -25.30
N THR A 132 -4.81 -1.17 -25.20
CA THR A 132 -5.39 -0.37 -26.28
C THR A 132 -4.66 0.96 -26.46
N ILE A 133 -4.98 1.69 -27.52
CA ILE A 133 -4.45 3.05 -27.75
C ILE A 133 -5.21 4.00 -26.82
N ASN A 134 -4.46 4.72 -26.00
CA ASN A 134 -4.97 5.70 -25.05
C ASN A 134 -5.11 7.09 -25.69
N ALA A 135 -5.60 8.08 -24.95
CA ALA A 135 -5.82 9.44 -25.46
C ALA A 135 -4.51 10.14 -25.90
N GLY A 136 -3.37 9.71 -25.35
CA GLY A 136 -2.04 10.15 -25.76
C GLY A 136 -1.47 9.43 -27.00
N GLY A 137 -2.23 8.52 -27.62
CA GLY A 137 -1.82 7.78 -28.82
C GLY A 137 -0.89 6.59 -28.55
N LYS A 138 -0.74 6.16 -27.29
CA LYS A 138 0.17 5.08 -26.88
C LYS A 138 -0.59 3.82 -26.48
N LYS A 139 0.03 2.65 -26.69
CA LYS A 139 -0.54 1.37 -26.23
C LYS A 139 -0.32 1.17 -24.74
N ALA A 140 -1.39 1.18 -23.96
CA ALA A 140 -1.36 0.99 -22.51
C ALA A 140 -2.58 0.18 -22.04
N TRP A 141 -2.54 -0.31 -20.80
CA TRP A 141 -3.67 -0.98 -20.14
C TRP A 141 -4.51 0.02 -19.34
N ILE A 142 -4.66 1.24 -19.82
CA ILE A 142 -5.53 2.27 -19.23
C ILE A 142 -6.76 2.45 -20.11
N ASN A 143 -7.88 2.90 -19.55
CA ASN A 143 -9.06 3.21 -20.33
C ASN A 143 -8.71 4.24 -21.44
N PRO A 144 -9.14 4.03 -22.70
CA PRO A 144 -8.78 4.88 -23.85
C PRO A 144 -9.00 6.38 -23.67
N ILE A 145 -9.92 6.78 -22.79
CA ILE A 145 -10.23 8.19 -22.53
C ILE A 145 -9.07 8.94 -21.83
N PHE A 146 -8.19 8.22 -21.13
CA PHE A 146 -7.09 8.82 -20.37
C PHE A 146 -5.79 8.86 -21.17
N ASP A 147 -4.94 9.82 -20.83
CA ASP A 147 -3.54 9.90 -21.29
C ASP A 147 -2.62 9.57 -20.11
N ASP A 148 -1.96 8.41 -20.15
CA ASP A 148 -0.95 8.01 -19.16
C ASP A 148 0.41 8.68 -19.39
N GLY A 149 0.45 9.79 -20.12
CA GLY A 149 1.62 10.63 -20.35
C GLY A 149 2.77 9.86 -20.95
N LEU A 150 3.71 9.41 -20.11
CA LEU A 150 4.91 8.70 -20.51
C LEU A 150 4.86 7.18 -20.26
N GLY A 151 3.76 6.65 -19.72
CA GLY A 151 3.58 5.21 -19.49
C GLY A 151 4.49 4.65 -18.39
N HIS A 152 4.56 5.37 -17.27
CA HIS A 152 5.47 5.12 -16.14
C HIS A 152 4.70 4.81 -14.84
N TYR A 153 5.41 4.80 -13.71
CA TYR A 153 4.85 4.55 -12.38
C TYR A 153 4.08 5.77 -11.86
N TYR A 154 2.91 5.51 -11.26
CA TYR A 154 2.05 6.52 -10.65
C TYR A 154 1.87 6.26 -9.17
N TRP A 155 2.11 7.28 -8.35
CA TRP A 155 1.90 7.22 -6.91
C TRP A 155 0.45 6.91 -6.56
N THR A 156 0.29 6.17 -5.47
CA THR A 156 -0.95 6.09 -4.69
C THR A 156 -0.66 6.47 -3.25
N THR A 157 -1.69 6.83 -2.50
CA THR A 157 -1.59 7.08 -1.05
C THR A 157 -1.58 5.80 -0.22
N THR A 158 -1.78 4.63 -0.84
CA THR A 158 -1.84 3.35 -0.13
C THR A 158 -0.44 2.87 0.24
N THR A 159 -0.14 2.86 1.54
CA THR A 159 1.16 2.45 2.09
C THR A 159 1.21 0.98 2.47
N CYS A 160 2.42 0.44 2.67
CA CYS A 160 2.59 -0.99 2.93
C CYS A 160 2.14 -1.46 4.33
N ASP A 161 1.92 -0.54 5.27
CA ASP A 161 1.28 -0.81 6.55
C ASP A 161 -0.25 -0.97 6.41
N GLN A 162 -0.87 -0.28 5.46
CA GLN A 162 -2.29 -0.45 5.11
C GLN A 162 -2.50 -1.73 4.28
N LEU A 163 -1.62 -1.97 3.29
CA LEU A 163 -1.66 -3.14 2.42
C LEU A 163 -0.29 -3.81 2.34
N SER A 164 -0.12 -4.95 2.99
CA SER A 164 1.19 -5.64 3.02
C SER A 164 1.37 -6.69 1.92
N VAL A 165 0.28 -7.08 1.26
CA VAL A 165 0.27 -8.13 0.24
C VAL A 165 -0.66 -7.70 -0.89
N ILE A 166 -0.23 -7.86 -2.13
CA ILE A 166 -1.10 -7.72 -3.29
C ILE A 166 -0.81 -8.81 -4.30
N GLU A 167 -1.84 -9.25 -5.00
CA GLU A 167 -1.69 -10.11 -6.18
C GLU A 167 -2.07 -9.29 -7.41
N ASP A 168 -1.13 -9.13 -8.33
CA ASP A 168 -1.41 -8.59 -9.65
C ASP A 168 -1.44 -9.72 -10.68
N ARG A 169 -1.62 -9.35 -11.96
CA ARG A 169 -1.72 -10.33 -13.06
C ARG A 169 -0.51 -11.26 -13.22
N TYR A 170 0.63 -10.94 -12.60
CA TYR A 170 1.88 -11.68 -12.77
C TYR A 170 2.23 -12.49 -11.54
N GLN A 171 2.08 -11.92 -10.36
CA GLN A 171 2.57 -12.53 -9.13
C GLN A 171 1.96 -11.92 -7.86
N LYS A 172 2.02 -12.70 -6.79
CA LYS A 172 1.84 -12.21 -5.42
C LYS A 172 3.09 -11.44 -4.97
N LYS A 173 2.89 -10.20 -4.52
CA LYS A 173 3.91 -9.28 -4.04
C LYS A 173 3.68 -8.99 -2.56
N ILE A 174 4.78 -8.90 -1.82
CA ILE A 174 4.77 -8.61 -0.38
C ILE A 174 5.59 -7.35 -0.16
N CYS A 175 5.08 -6.44 0.67
CA CYS A 175 5.78 -5.26 1.12
C CYS A 175 5.81 -5.22 2.65
N GLN A 176 7.02 -5.11 3.21
CA GLN A 176 7.25 -5.11 4.67
C GLN A 176 7.84 -3.78 5.16
N GLN A 177 7.72 -2.72 4.37
CA GLN A 177 8.32 -1.40 4.65
C GLN A 177 7.39 -0.46 5.46
N GLY A 178 6.20 -0.93 5.85
CA GLY A 178 5.20 -0.12 6.56
C GLY A 178 4.86 1.18 5.80
N ALA A 179 4.75 2.30 6.52
CA ALA A 179 4.55 3.62 5.92
C ALA A 179 5.76 4.15 5.11
N GLY A 180 6.92 3.48 5.19
CA GLY A 180 8.14 3.85 4.45
C GLY A 180 8.04 3.62 2.94
N ALA A 181 7.10 2.78 2.49
CA ALA A 181 6.82 2.55 1.07
C ALA A 181 5.32 2.66 0.75
N ALA A 182 5.03 3.10 -0.47
CA ALA A 182 3.68 3.17 -1.02
C ALA A 182 3.56 2.37 -2.32
N TRP A 183 2.35 1.90 -2.60
CA TRP A 183 2.04 1.16 -3.81
C TRP A 183 1.84 2.10 -5.01
N LEU A 184 2.09 1.57 -6.20
CA LEU A 184 2.07 2.30 -7.47
C LEU A 184 1.47 1.46 -8.58
N VAL A 185 0.85 2.11 -9.55
CA VAL A 185 0.34 1.47 -10.76
C VAL A 185 1.23 1.82 -11.96
N HIS A 186 1.53 0.83 -12.80
CA HIS A 186 2.26 1.01 -14.05
C HIS A 186 1.40 0.57 -15.25
N PHE A 187 0.71 1.52 -15.88
CA PHE A 187 -0.30 1.25 -16.91
C PHE A 187 0.25 0.61 -18.19
N ASN A 188 1.49 0.87 -18.59
CA ASN A 188 2.04 0.31 -19.82
C ASN A 188 2.18 -1.24 -19.76
N ILE A 189 2.38 -1.80 -18.57
CA ILE A 189 2.52 -3.26 -18.38
C ILE A 189 1.42 -3.87 -17.50
N ASN A 190 0.52 -3.07 -16.93
CA ASN A 190 -0.50 -3.53 -15.98
C ASN A 190 0.14 -4.30 -14.82
N ALA A 191 1.02 -3.64 -14.07
CA ALA A 191 1.65 -4.20 -12.89
C ALA A 191 1.62 -3.20 -11.74
N ILE A 192 1.67 -3.74 -10.53
CA ILE A 192 1.67 -2.97 -9.29
C ILE A 192 3.03 -3.10 -8.62
N PHE A 193 3.60 -1.99 -8.18
CA PHE A 193 4.90 -1.96 -7.51
C PHE A 193 4.78 -1.23 -6.18
N TRP A 194 5.79 -1.34 -5.32
CA TRP A 194 5.94 -0.47 -4.16
C TRP A 194 7.31 0.19 -4.23
N PHE A 195 7.37 1.47 -3.86
CA PHE A 195 8.61 2.26 -3.83
C PHE A 195 8.74 3.00 -2.50
N ASN A 196 9.99 3.29 -2.11
CA ASN A 196 10.28 4.09 -0.93
C ASN A 196 9.73 5.51 -1.11
N THR A 197 8.91 5.95 -0.16
CA THR A 197 8.20 7.24 -0.19
C THR A 197 9.14 8.45 -0.17
N THR A 198 10.37 8.27 0.32
CA THR A 198 11.35 9.34 0.56
C THR A 198 12.53 9.35 -0.42
N GLU A 199 12.72 8.29 -1.20
CA GLU A 199 13.85 8.15 -2.13
C GLU A 199 13.39 8.29 -3.58
N GLU A 200 12.25 7.70 -3.91
CA GLU A 200 11.76 7.60 -5.29
C GLU A 200 10.94 8.82 -5.73
N ARG A 201 10.95 9.07 -7.04
CA ARG A 201 10.29 10.23 -7.66
C ARG A 201 9.50 9.87 -8.93
N PRO A 202 8.49 8.99 -8.84
CA PRO A 202 7.58 8.66 -9.93
C PRO A 202 6.58 9.80 -10.20
N HIS A 203 5.64 9.54 -11.10
CA HIS A 203 4.61 10.48 -11.50
C HIS A 203 3.39 10.42 -10.60
N SER A 204 2.47 11.36 -10.80
CA SER A 204 1.26 11.52 -10.00
C SER A 204 0.02 11.49 -10.88
N TRP A 205 -1.07 10.96 -10.35
CA TRP A 205 -2.40 11.16 -10.91
C TRP A 205 -3.24 11.89 -9.88
N LEU A 206 -4.14 12.77 -10.32
CA LEU A 206 -4.98 13.52 -9.41
C LEU A 206 -6.43 13.08 -9.58
N VAL A 207 -7.09 12.96 -8.45
CA VAL A 207 -8.50 12.62 -8.31
C VAL A 207 -9.12 13.56 -7.29
N GLN A 208 -10.41 13.81 -7.44
CA GLN A 208 -11.24 14.47 -6.44
C GLN A 208 -12.56 13.68 -6.29
N ASN A 209 -13.21 13.83 -5.15
CA ASN A 209 -14.54 13.28 -4.96
C ASN A 209 -15.57 14.17 -5.67
N VAL A 210 -16.67 13.59 -6.12
CA VAL A 210 -17.81 14.32 -6.68
C VAL A 210 -19.00 14.11 -5.76
N GLU A 211 -19.69 15.18 -5.40
CA GLU A 211 -20.92 15.12 -4.60
C GLU A 211 -22.09 14.46 -5.35
#